data_AF-A0A354FKP2-F1
#
_entry.id   AF-A0A354FKP2-F1
#
_cell.length_a   1.000
_cell.length_b   1.000
_cell.length_c   1.000
_cell.angle_alpha   90.00
_cell.angle_beta   90.00
_cell.angle_gamma   90.00
#
_symmetry.space_group_name_H-M   'P 1'
#
loop_
_entity.id
_entity.type
_entity.pdbx_description
1 polymer ?
#
loop_
_entity_poly.entity_id
_entity_poly.type
_entity_poly.pdbx_seq_one_letter_code
_entity_poly.pdbx_strand_id
1 'polypeptide(L)'
;SNHQRSLTLFTRQIEVLLDATIPYDKAFQLIIPQTQDPKFQSILSDVRGRVVEGKSLAGAMAQHPEAFPAMYVSMVRSGENGGTLGVIMRRLAEYFEQQEQLRGRLRSAMIYPAFMTVFGIAVVAFMVTAVVPKIAQIFEAQEAALPLPTRILLGL
;
A
#
# COMPACT_ATOMS: atom_id res chain seq x y z
N SER A 1 -4.32 -0.60 3.80
CA SER A 1 -3.39 -1.63 3.30
C SER A 1 -3.85 -3.04 3.65
N ASN A 2 -4.30 -3.31 4.90
CA ASN A 2 -4.83 -4.63 5.29
C ASN A 2 -6.07 -5.05 4.49
N HIS A 3 -7.07 -4.17 4.43
CA HIS A 3 -8.35 -4.46 3.79
C HIS A 3 -8.23 -5.00 2.35
N GLN A 4 -7.40 -4.36 1.53
CA GLN A 4 -7.26 -4.76 0.14
C GLN A 4 -6.50 -6.09 -0.01
N ARG A 5 -5.57 -6.39 0.89
CA ARG A 5 -4.92 -7.70 0.95
C ARG A 5 -5.90 -8.79 1.38
N SER A 6 -6.75 -8.51 2.36
CA SER A 6 -7.83 -9.41 2.79
C SER A 6 -8.79 -9.72 1.65
N LEU A 7 -9.18 -8.69 0.88
CA LEU A 7 -10.00 -8.87 -0.32
C LEU A 7 -9.30 -9.74 -1.37
N THR A 8 -8.04 -9.45 -1.72
CA THR A 8 -7.26 -10.26 -2.68
C THR A 8 -7.20 -11.73 -2.27
N LEU A 9 -6.86 -12.01 -1.00
CA LEU A 9 -6.76 -13.37 -0.48
C LEU A 9 -8.09 -14.09 -0.50
N PHE A 10 -9.17 -13.44 -0.05
CA PHE A 10 -10.51 -14.00 -0.11
C PHE A 10 -10.92 -14.31 -1.55
N THR A 11 -10.70 -13.38 -2.48
CA THR A 11 -11.06 -13.56 -3.90
C THR A 11 -10.29 -14.74 -4.52
N ARG A 12 -9.01 -14.91 -4.19
CA ARG A 12 -8.25 -16.08 -4.64
C ARG A 12 -8.76 -17.38 -4.01
N GLN A 13 -9.01 -17.39 -2.71
CA GLN A 13 -9.49 -18.59 -2.01
C GLN A 13 -10.87 -19.02 -2.50
N ILE A 14 -11.81 -18.07 -2.64
CA ILE A 14 -13.15 -18.39 -3.11
C ILE A 14 -13.11 -18.86 -4.57
N GLU A 15 -12.25 -18.27 -5.41
CA GLU A 15 -12.07 -18.74 -6.78
C GLU A 15 -11.64 -20.21 -6.85
N VAL A 16 -10.59 -20.59 -6.11
CA VAL A 16 -10.08 -21.97 -6.09
C VAL A 16 -11.18 -22.95 -5.66
N LEU A 17 -11.97 -22.59 -4.66
CA LEU A 17 -13.05 -23.44 -4.17
C LEU A 17 -14.21 -23.53 -5.19
N LEU A 18 -14.57 -22.42 -5.83
CA LEU A 18 -15.61 -22.41 -6.86
C LEU A 18 -15.18 -23.17 -8.12
N ASP A 19 -13.91 -23.08 -8.52
CA ASP A 19 -13.36 -23.86 -9.63
C ASP A 19 -13.37 -25.36 -9.32
N ALA A 20 -13.14 -25.73 -8.06
CA ALA A 20 -13.34 -27.08 -7.55
C ALA A 20 -14.84 -27.48 -7.41
N THR A 21 -15.76 -26.68 -7.95
CA THR A 21 -17.22 -26.91 -7.91
C THR A 21 -17.78 -26.98 -6.48
N ILE A 22 -17.09 -26.38 -5.52
CA ILE A 22 -17.58 -26.27 -4.14
C ILE A 22 -18.64 -25.14 -4.09
N PRO A 23 -19.85 -25.39 -3.57
CA PRO A 23 -20.85 -24.34 -3.40
C PRO A 23 -20.33 -23.17 -2.58
N TYR A 24 -20.67 -21.93 -2.95
CA TYR A 24 -20.13 -20.75 -2.28
C TYR A 24 -20.40 -20.76 -0.77
N ASP A 25 -21.56 -21.22 -0.28
CA ASP A 25 -21.83 -21.26 1.18
C ASP A 25 -20.77 -22.09 1.93
N LYS A 26 -20.43 -23.27 1.38
CA LYS A 26 -19.36 -24.11 1.93
C LYS A 26 -18.00 -23.44 1.79
N ALA A 27 -17.75 -22.73 0.69
CA ALA A 27 -16.52 -21.96 0.51
C ALA A 27 -16.37 -20.85 1.58
N PHE A 28 -17.43 -20.10 1.86
CA PHE A 28 -17.46 -19.09 2.93
C PHE A 28 -17.21 -19.72 4.30
N GLN A 29 -17.80 -20.88 4.60
CA GLN A 29 -17.56 -21.61 5.87
C GLN A 29 -16.08 -22.00 6.05
N LEU A 30 -15.37 -22.31 4.95
CA LEU A 30 -13.95 -22.64 5.00
C LEU A 30 -13.05 -21.40 5.14
N ILE A 31 -13.42 -20.29 4.50
CA ILE A 31 -12.58 -19.08 4.44
C ILE A 31 -12.73 -18.18 5.67
N ILE A 32 -13.95 -18.00 6.18
CA ILE A 32 -14.23 -17.09 7.31
C ILE A 32 -13.33 -17.39 8.53
N PRO A 33 -13.18 -18.65 9.00
CA PRO A 33 -12.34 -18.94 10.16
C PRO A 33 -10.84 -18.68 9.93
N GLN A 34 -10.40 -18.68 8.67
CA GLN A 34 -8.99 -18.46 8.29
C GLN A 34 -8.68 -16.97 8.05
N THR A 35 -9.70 -16.11 8.06
CA THR A 35 -9.56 -14.68 7.79
C THR A 35 -8.93 -13.98 9.00
N GLN A 36 -7.73 -13.42 8.81
CA GLN A 36 -6.96 -12.79 9.89
C GLN A 36 -7.47 -11.39 10.29
N ASP A 37 -8.10 -10.66 9.37
CA ASP A 37 -8.64 -9.33 9.61
C ASP A 37 -10.03 -9.45 10.27
N PRO A 38 -10.19 -9.11 11.56
CA PRO A 38 -11.45 -9.31 12.27
C PRO A 38 -12.61 -8.51 11.67
N LYS A 39 -12.32 -7.31 11.13
CA LYS A 39 -13.34 -6.50 10.46
C LYS A 39 -13.80 -7.18 9.19
N PHE A 40 -12.86 -7.68 8.39
CA PHE A 40 -13.20 -8.38 7.15
C PHE A 40 -13.91 -9.72 7.42
N GLN A 41 -13.51 -10.45 8.46
CA GLN A 41 -14.17 -11.68 8.91
C GLN A 41 -15.65 -11.43 9.28
N SER A 42 -15.93 -10.35 10.01
CA SER A 42 -17.30 -9.95 10.36
C SER A 42 -18.11 -9.62 9.10
N ILE A 43 -17.53 -8.90 8.15
CA ILE A 43 -18.17 -8.57 6.87
C ILE A 43 -18.49 -9.84 6.06
N LEU A 44 -17.54 -10.77 5.94
CA LEU A 44 -17.78 -12.05 5.25
C LEU A 44 -18.87 -12.89 5.92
N SER A 45 -18.97 -12.81 7.26
CA SER A 45 -20.02 -13.50 8.01
C SER A 45 -21.41 -12.91 7.74
N ASP A 46 -21.53 -11.58 7.68
CA ASP A 46 -22.78 -10.90 7.30
C ASP A 46 -23.17 -11.22 5.85
N VAL A 47 -22.20 -11.16 4.92
CA VAL A 47 -22.41 -11.53 3.51
C VAL A 47 -22.94 -12.96 3.40
N ARG A 48 -22.31 -13.93 4.08
CA ARG A 48 -22.78 -15.32 4.09
C ARG A 48 -24.20 -15.41 4.66
N GLY A 49 -24.47 -14.76 5.79
CA GLY A 49 -25.80 -14.76 6.43
C GLY A 49 -26.90 -14.30 5.48
N ARG A 50 -26.69 -13.17 4.81
CA ARG A 50 -27.65 -12.63 3.82
C ARG A 50 -27.87 -13.56 2.63
N VAL A 51 -26.83 -14.25 2.18
CA VAL A 51 -26.94 -15.19 1.07
C VAL A 51 -27.72 -16.44 1.49
N VAL A 52 -27.52 -16.93 2.72
CA VAL A 52 -28.33 -18.01 3.30
C VAL A 52 -29.80 -17.60 3.44
N GLU A 53 -30.07 -16.32 3.71
CA GLU A 53 -31.43 -15.74 3.69
C GLU A 53 -32.01 -15.55 2.28
N GLY A 54 -31.29 -15.96 1.23
CA GLY A 54 -31.76 -15.93 -0.16
C GLY A 54 -31.49 -14.62 -0.89
N LYS A 55 -30.67 -13.70 -0.34
CA LYS A 55 -30.17 -12.56 -1.11
C LYS A 55 -29.13 -13.04 -2.12
N SER A 56 -29.07 -12.37 -3.27
CA SER A 56 -27.97 -12.59 -4.22
C SER A 56 -26.61 -12.28 -3.58
N LEU A 57 -25.56 -12.99 -4.00
CA LEU A 57 -24.20 -12.75 -3.55
C LEU A 57 -23.77 -11.31 -3.84
N ALA A 58 -24.05 -10.82 -5.05
CA ALA A 58 -23.79 -9.44 -5.39
C ALA A 58 -24.62 -8.45 -4.56
N GLY A 59 -25.86 -8.79 -4.22
CA GLY A 59 -26.71 -7.98 -3.34
C GLY A 59 -26.17 -7.90 -1.91
N ALA A 60 -25.68 -9.02 -1.37
CA ALA A 60 -25.07 -9.09 -0.06
C ALA A 60 -23.75 -8.31 0.00
N MET A 61 -22.86 -8.50 -0.98
CA MET A 61 -21.61 -7.74 -1.08
C MET A 61 -21.83 -6.24 -1.22
N ALA A 62 -22.90 -5.81 -1.90
CA ALA A 62 -23.24 -4.39 -2.07
C ALA A 62 -23.54 -3.65 -0.75
N GLN A 63 -23.88 -4.37 0.33
CA GLN A 63 -24.10 -3.78 1.65
C GLN A 63 -22.79 -3.32 2.32
N HIS A 64 -21.64 -3.74 1.78
CA HIS A 64 -20.32 -3.40 2.30
C HIS A 64 -19.45 -2.73 1.23
N PRO A 65 -19.77 -1.51 0.78
CA PRO A 65 -19.01 -0.79 -0.23
C PRO A 65 -17.57 -0.48 0.20
N GLU A 66 -17.31 -0.40 1.50
CA GLU A 66 -15.97 -0.31 2.08
C GLU A 66 -15.16 -1.58 1.83
N ALA A 67 -15.85 -2.72 1.66
CA ALA A 67 -15.24 -4.01 1.47
C ALA A 67 -15.13 -4.44 0.02
N PHE A 68 -16.24 -4.28 -0.71
CA PHE A 68 -16.43 -4.70 -2.08
C PHE A 68 -16.72 -3.48 -2.95
N PRO A 69 -15.71 -2.98 -3.69
CA PRO A 69 -15.90 -1.84 -4.59
C PRO A 69 -17.02 -2.09 -5.61
N ALA A 70 -17.65 -1.02 -6.10
CA ALA A 70 -18.78 -1.13 -7.05
C ALA A 70 -18.45 -1.99 -8.30
N MET A 71 -17.22 -1.90 -8.81
CA MET A 71 -16.74 -2.74 -9.91
C MET A 71 -16.74 -4.23 -9.54
N TYR A 72 -16.27 -4.58 -8.33
CA TYR A 72 -16.26 -5.95 -7.82
C TYR A 72 -17.68 -6.51 -7.84
N VAL A 73 -18.60 -5.79 -7.18
CA VAL A 73 -20.01 -6.18 -7.05
C VAL A 73 -20.69 -6.32 -8.42
N SER A 74 -20.41 -5.40 -9.35
CA SER A 74 -21.01 -5.43 -10.70
C SER A 74 -20.55 -6.66 -11.49
N MET A 75 -19.27 -7.03 -11.39
CA MET A 75 -18.77 -8.25 -12.03
C MET A 75 -19.37 -9.50 -11.38
N VAL A 76 -19.43 -9.56 -10.05
CA VAL A 76 -20.10 -10.67 -9.33
C VAL A 76 -21.54 -10.82 -9.81
N ARG A 77 -22.29 -9.71 -9.91
CA ARG A 77 -23.67 -9.70 -10.39
C ARG A 77 -23.80 -10.29 -11.79
N SER A 78 -22.90 -9.92 -12.70
CA SER A 78 -22.86 -10.49 -14.05
C SER A 78 -22.55 -11.98 -14.05
N GLY A 79 -21.62 -12.43 -13.18
CA GLY A 79 -21.26 -13.84 -13.05
C GLY A 79 -22.37 -14.69 -12.45
N GLU A 80 -23.07 -14.15 -11.46
CA GLU A 80 -24.20 -14.79 -10.77
C GLU A 80 -25.39 -14.97 -11.73
N ASN A 81 -25.77 -13.92 -12.46
CA ASN A 81 -26.86 -13.99 -13.45
C ASN A 81 -26.53 -14.89 -14.65
N GLY A 82 -25.26 -14.93 -15.06
CA GLY A 82 -24.81 -15.69 -16.23
C GLY A 82 -24.33 -17.11 -15.92
N GLY A 83 -24.37 -17.56 -14.65
CA GLY A 83 -23.83 -18.87 -14.24
C GLY A 83 -22.32 -19.01 -14.42
N THR A 84 -21.59 -17.91 -14.54
CA THR A 84 -20.14 -17.85 -14.82
C THR A 84 -19.33 -17.32 -13.62
N LEU A 85 -19.87 -17.48 -12.41
CA LEU A 85 -19.29 -16.93 -11.19
C LEU A 85 -17.83 -17.35 -10.96
N GLY A 86 -17.47 -18.61 -11.23
CA GLY A 86 -16.09 -19.09 -11.14
C GLY A 86 -15.13 -18.33 -12.06
N VAL A 87 -15.53 -18.12 -13.32
CA VAL A 87 -14.73 -17.34 -14.30
C VAL A 87 -14.58 -15.89 -13.85
N ILE A 88 -15.65 -15.29 -13.31
CA ILE A 88 -15.60 -13.93 -12.78
C ILE A 88 -14.68 -13.83 -11.56
N MET A 89 -14.75 -14.79 -10.64
CA MET A 89 -13.87 -14.82 -9.47
C MET A 89 -12.40 -14.98 -9.89
N ARG A 90 -12.11 -15.73 -10.96
CA ARG A 90 -10.75 -15.84 -11.52
C ARG A 90 -10.23 -14.52 -12.04
N ARG A 91 -11.03 -13.83 -12.85
CA ARG A 91 -10.68 -12.50 -13.36
C ARG A 91 -10.47 -11.50 -12.24
N LEU A 92 -11.31 -11.54 -11.20
CA LEU A 92 -11.14 -10.70 -10.02
C LEU A 92 -9.84 -11.05 -9.27
N ALA A 93 -9.56 -12.33 -9.04
CA ALA A 93 -8.35 -12.77 -8.34
C ALA A 93 -7.09 -12.30 -9.08
N GLU A 94 -7.01 -12.55 -10.38
CA GLU A 94 -5.90 -12.10 -11.23
C GLU A 94 -5.74 -10.58 -11.21
N TYR A 95 -6.83 -9.82 -11.30
CA TYR A 95 -6.80 -8.37 -11.26
C TYR A 95 -6.24 -7.83 -9.92
N PHE A 96 -6.75 -8.34 -8.79
CA PHE A 96 -6.33 -7.86 -7.48
C PHE A 96 -4.90 -8.29 -7.11
N GLU A 97 -4.47 -9.47 -7.55
CA GLU A 97 -3.08 -9.92 -7.41
C GLU A 97 -2.13 -9.06 -8.25
N GLN A 98 -2.49 -8.75 -9.50
CA GLN A 98 -1.69 -7.85 -10.34
C GLN A 98 -1.59 -6.45 -9.71
N GLN A 99 -2.68 -5.93 -9.15
CA GLN A 99 -2.65 -4.66 -8.41
C GLN A 99 -1.74 -4.72 -7.18
N GLU A 100 -1.80 -5.81 -6.40
CA GLU A 100 -0.95 -5.98 -5.23
C GLU A 100 0.53 -6.05 -5.62
N GLN A 101 0.86 -6.84 -6.65
CA GLN A 101 2.22 -6.96 -7.19
C GLN A 101 2.76 -5.62 -7.69
N LEU A 102 1.95 -4.85 -8.43
CA LEU A 102 2.36 -3.53 -8.92
C LEU A 102 2.69 -2.59 -7.76
N ARG A 103 1.85 -2.55 -6.73
CA ARG A 103 2.11 -1.72 -5.55
C ARG A 103 3.32 -2.18 -4.75
N GLY A 104 3.53 -3.51 -4.65
CA GLY A 104 4.73 -4.08 -4.06
C GLY A 104 5.99 -3.60 -4.79
N ARG A 105 5.99 -3.66 -6.12
CA ARG A 105 7.10 -3.16 -6.96
C ARG A 105 7.35 -1.67 -6.77
N LEU A 106 6.31 -0.85 -6.78
CA LEU A 106 6.43 0.60 -6.55
C LEU A 106 7.01 0.89 -5.17
N ARG A 107 6.53 0.21 -4.13
CA ARG A 107 7.02 0.40 -2.76
C ARG A 107 8.50 0.02 -2.65
N SER A 108 8.92 -1.08 -3.25
CA SER A 108 10.33 -1.50 -3.26
C SER A 108 11.21 -0.55 -4.06
N ALA A 109 10.73 -0.05 -5.21
CA ALA A 109 11.46 0.90 -6.04
C ALA A 109 11.72 2.25 -5.33
N MET A 110 10.84 2.66 -4.41
CA MET A 110 10.97 3.91 -3.64
C MET A 110 12.05 3.86 -2.55
N ILE A 111 12.56 2.67 -2.19
CA ILE A 111 13.56 2.53 -1.11
C ILE A 111 14.87 3.25 -1.47
N TYR A 112 15.40 3.03 -2.68
CA TYR A 112 16.65 3.66 -3.11
C TYR A 112 16.54 5.20 -3.21
N PRO A 113 15.52 5.78 -3.88
CA PRO A 113 15.28 7.22 -3.89
C PRO A 113 15.12 7.82 -2.49
N ALA A 114 14.37 7.16 -1.59
CA ALA A 114 14.19 7.65 -0.22
C ALA A 114 15.52 7.69 0.53
N PHE A 115 16.32 6.63 0.44
CA PHE A 115 17.64 6.56 1.06
C PHE A 115 18.57 7.68 0.53
N MET A 116 18.67 7.83 -0.79
CA MET A 116 19.51 8.86 -1.40
C MET A 116 19.05 10.27 -1.06
N THR A 117 17.74 10.50 -0.99
CA THR A 117 17.18 11.80 -0.60
C THR A 117 17.53 12.15 0.84
N VAL A 118 17.33 11.21 1.77
CA VAL A 118 17.68 11.40 3.19
C VAL A 118 19.18 11.61 3.36
N PHE A 119 20.00 10.82 2.67
CA PHE A 119 21.45 10.95 2.68
C PHE A 119 21.92 12.31 2.16
N GLY A 120 21.39 12.76 1.02
CA GLY A 120 21.69 14.08 0.46
C GLY A 120 21.33 15.23 1.39
N ILE A 121 20.14 15.18 2.00
CA ILE A 121 19.71 16.18 3.00
C ILE A 121 20.65 16.17 4.20
N ALA A 122 21.04 15.00 4.69
CA ALA A 122 21.96 14.87 5.82
C ALA A 122 23.34 15.46 5.51
N VAL A 123 23.89 15.22 4.32
CA VAL A 123 25.19 15.77 3.89
C VAL A 123 25.13 17.30 3.78
N VAL A 124 24.08 17.85 3.17
CA VAL A 124 23.91 19.31 3.06
C VAL A 124 23.77 19.95 4.46
N ALA A 125 22.95 19.35 5.33
CA ALA A 125 22.79 19.81 6.71
C ALA A 125 24.12 19.78 7.48
N PHE A 126 24.91 18.72 7.32
CA PHE A 126 26.25 18.61 7.90
C PHE A 126 27.20 19.69 7.36
N MET A 127 27.20 19.95 6.05
CA MET A 127 28.04 21.01 5.48
C MET A 127 27.70 22.38 6.07
N VAL A 128 26.42 22.73 6.10
CA VAL A 128 25.97 24.05 6.60
C VAL A 128 26.24 24.22 8.10
N THR A 129 26.07 23.15 8.91
CA THR A 129 26.20 23.26 10.37
C THR A 129 27.63 23.07 10.88
N ALA A 130 28.45 22.27 10.22
CA ALA A 130 29.80 21.94 10.71
C ALA A 130 30.94 22.55 9.87
N VAL A 131 30.76 22.69 8.55
CA VAL A 131 31.83 23.12 7.64
C VAL A 131 31.80 24.63 7.42
N VAL A 132 30.62 25.19 7.09
CA VAL A 132 30.46 26.63 6.83
C VAL A 132 30.94 27.51 7.99
N PRO A 133 30.62 27.23 9.28
CA PRO A 133 31.08 28.07 10.38
C PRO A 133 32.60 28.03 10.57
N LYS A 134 33.24 26.86 10.34
CA LYS A 134 34.70 26.75 10.42
C LYS A 134 35.39 27.60 9.36
N ILE A 135 34.84 27.62 8.14
CA ILE A 135 35.35 28.47 7.07
C ILE A 135 35.15 29.94 7.45
N ALA A 136 33.97 30.33 7.91
CA ALA A 136 33.69 31.69 8.35
C ALA A 136 34.66 32.16 9.47
N GLN A 137 34.92 31.31 10.46
CA GLN A 137 35.92 31.59 11.52
C GLN A 137 37.32 31.81 10.98
N ILE A 138 37.74 31.06 9.95
CA ILE A 138 39.05 31.26 9.30
C ILE A 138 39.10 32.62 8.59
N PHE A 139 38.01 33.02 7.91
CA PHE A 139 37.93 34.31 7.25
C PHE A 139 37.91 35.47 8.26
N GLU A 140 37.12 35.38 9.34
CA GLU A 140 37.13 36.39 10.42
C GLU A 140 38.51 36.51 11.07
N ALA A 141 39.21 35.40 11.30
CA ALA A 141 40.57 35.42 11.83
C ALA A 141 41.58 36.10 10.89
N GLN A 142 41.33 36.10 9.57
CA GLN A 142 42.16 36.80 8.59
C GLN A 142 41.76 38.28 8.42
N GLU A 143 40.47 38.62 8.47
CA GLU A 143 40.01 40.03 8.42
C GLU A 143 40.33 40.79 9.71
N ALA A 144 40.32 40.12 10.88
CA ALA A 144 40.67 40.73 12.16
C ALA A 144 42.19 41.00 12.33
N ALA A 145 43.03 40.43 11.48
CA ALA A 145 44.47 40.59 11.55
C ALA A 145 45.07 40.90 10.18
N LEU A 146 45.06 42.18 9.78
CA LEU A 146 46.05 42.67 8.83
C LEU A 146 47.44 42.21 9.32
N PRO A 147 48.15 41.35 8.56
CA PRO A 147 49.45 40.85 8.97
C PRO A 147 50.41 42.01 9.26
N LEU A 148 51.29 41.85 10.26
CA LEU A 148 52.27 42.88 10.67
C LEU A 148 53.00 43.57 9.49
N PRO A 149 53.44 42.86 8.41
CA PRO A 149 54.05 43.51 7.26
C PRO A 149 53.16 44.57 6.58
N THR A 150 51.85 44.33 6.49
CA THR A 150 50.89 45.26 5.87
C THR A 150 50.66 46.50 6.73
N ARG A 151 50.67 46.35 8.08
CA ARG A 151 50.57 47.48 9.02
C ARG A 151 51.79 48.41 8.92
N ILE A 152 52.98 47.80 8.86
CA ILE A 152 54.25 48.53 8.68
C ILE A 152 54.24 49.30 7.34
N LEU A 153 53.71 48.71 6.27
CA LEU A 153 53.66 49.32 4.94
C LEU A 153 52.65 50.49 4.84
N LEU A 154 51.55 50.42 5.60
CA LEU A 154 50.53 51.48 5.69
C LEU A 154 50.87 52.58 6.71
N GLY A 155 51.92 52.42 7.52
CA GLY A 155 52.38 53.43 8.47
C GLY A 155 51.49 53.62 9.71
N LEU A 156 50.76 52.57 10.12
CA LEU A 156 50.06 52.50 11.42
C LEU A 156 50.92 51.80 12.48
#